data_AF-A0A821KKJ5-F1
#
_entry.id   AF-A0A821KKJ5-F1
#
_cell.length_a   1.000
_cell.length_b   1.000
_cell.length_c   1.000
_cell.angle_alpha   90.00
_cell.angle_beta   90.00
_cell.angle_gamma   90.00
#
_symmetry.space_group_name_H-M   'P 1'
#
loop_
_entity.id
_entity.type
_entity.pdbx_description
1 polymer ?
#
loop_
_entity_poly.entity_id
_entity_poly.type
_entity_poly.pdbx_seq_one_letter_code
_entity_poly.pdbx_strand_id
1 'polypeptide(L)' 'MGGGNVCCYYCGNKLQHFEPRDCPFEEHTTFYPLCDFIQKVRGLDYINRIILECGRTPQGRLKYEVFGTQKIKRIIFEKS' A
#
# COMPACT_ATOMS: atom_id res chain seq x y z
N MET A 1 -14.07 -8.07 20.59
CA MET A 1 -12.62 -7.81 20.78
C MET A 1 -12.21 -6.73 19.80
N GLY A 2 -11.62 -5.64 20.29
CA GLY A 2 -11.31 -4.47 19.45
C GLY A 2 -10.15 -4.77 18.51
N GLY A 3 -10.42 -4.84 17.21
CA GLY A 3 -9.38 -4.80 16.19
C GLY A 3 -8.66 -3.46 16.31
N GLY A 4 -7.40 -3.50 16.72
CA GLY A 4 -6.60 -2.29 16.92
C GLY A 4 -6.42 -1.57 15.58
N ASN A 5 -7.01 -0.39 15.46
CA ASN A 5 -6.74 0.50 14.35
C ASN A 5 -5.34 1.08 14.56
N VAL A 6 -4.36 0.63 13.79
CA VAL A 6 -3.00 1.19 13.84
C VAL A 6 -2.91 2.31 12.81
N CYS A 7 -2.36 3.44 13.24
CA CYS A 7 -2.13 4.59 12.37
C CYS A 7 -0.65 4.68 12.04
N CYS A 8 -0.31 4.88 10.78
CA CYS A 8 1.06 5.18 10.41
C CYS A 8 1.43 6.57 10.95
N TYR A 9 2.47 6.66 11.77
CA TYR A 9 2.95 7.93 12.31
C TYR A 9 3.36 8.93 11.21
N TYR A 10 3.85 8.43 10.08
CA TYR A 10 4.38 9.28 9.02
C TYR A 10 3.30 9.81 8.07
N CYS A 11 2.41 8.94 7.56
CA CYS A 11 1.38 9.34 6.60
C CYS A 11 -0.01 9.55 7.22
N GLY A 12 -0.20 9.25 8.51
CA GLY A 12 -1.46 9.41 9.23
C GLY A 12 -2.57 8.44 8.84
N ASN A 13 -2.36 7.61 7.81
CA ASN A 13 -3.37 6.65 7.35
C ASN A 13 -3.54 5.49 8.33
N LYS A 14 -4.78 5.01 8.43
CA LYS A 14 -5.18 3.94 9.36
C LYS A 14 -5.26 2.61 8.64
N LEU A 15 -4.67 1.59 9.22
CA LEU A 15 -4.87 0.19 8.84
C LEU A 15 -5.73 -0.48 9.91
N GLN A 16 -6.64 -1.34 9.47
CA GLN A 16 -7.64 -2.01 10.32
C GLN A 16 -7.79 -3.46 9.82
N HIS A 17 -8.42 -4.31 10.63
CA HIS A 17 -8.72 -5.71 10.27
C HIS A 17 -7.49 -6.58 9.96
N PHE A 18 -6.40 -6.39 10.72
CA PHE A 18 -5.25 -7.29 10.63
C PHE A 18 -5.61 -8.71 11.05
N GLU A 19 -5.30 -9.67 10.18
CA GLU A 19 -5.29 -11.08 10.52
C GLU A 19 -3.95 -11.47 11.18
N PRO A 20 -3.89 -12.54 11.99
CA PRO A 20 -2.67 -12.97 12.68
C PRO A 20 -1.47 -13.28 11.78
N ARG A 21 -1.67 -13.39 10.46
CA ARG A 21 -0.65 -13.69 9.46
C ARG A 21 -0.29 -12.49 8.58
N ASP A 22 -0.97 -11.36 8.76
CA ASP A 22 -0.73 -10.18 7.94
C ASP A 22 0.58 -9.50 8.35
N CYS A 23 1.35 -9.08 7.35
CA CYS A 23 2.58 -8.33 7.58
C CYS A 23 2.26 -6.82 7.55
N PRO A 24 2.53 -6.05 8.63
CA PRO A 24 2.21 -4.63 8.67
C PRO A 24 2.80 -3.81 7.52
N PHE A 25 4.00 -4.15 7.07
CA PHE A 25 4.63 -3.48 5.94
C PHE A 25 3.95 -3.81 4.61
N GLU A 26 3.53 -5.05 4.40
CA GLU A 26 2.89 -5.47 3.15
C GLU A 26 1.48 -4.88 3.06
N GLU A 27 0.71 -4.92 4.14
CA GLU A 27 -0.59 -4.27 4.23
C GLU A 27 -0.46 -2.77 4.01
N HIS A 28 0.46 -2.10 4.71
CA HIS A 28 0.72 -0.68 4.51
C HIS A 28 1.10 -0.37 3.06
N THR A 29 1.94 -1.18 2.44
CA THR A 29 2.40 -0.96 1.05
C THR A 29 1.27 -1.19 0.05
N THR A 30 0.41 -2.16 0.31
CA THR A 30 -0.75 -2.47 -0.53
C THR A 30 -1.77 -1.33 -0.54
N PHE A 31 -2.07 -0.74 0.62
CA PHE A 31 -3.06 0.33 0.72
C PHE A 31 -2.49 1.74 0.47
N TYR A 32 -1.23 1.98 0.87
CA TYR A 32 -0.61 3.30 0.87
C TYR A 32 0.84 3.27 0.32
N PRO A 33 1.04 2.85 -0.95
CA PRO A 33 2.38 2.68 -1.53
C PRO A 33 3.16 4.00 -1.68
N LEU A 34 2.45 5.14 -1.68
CA LEU A 34 3.04 6.47 -1.79
C LEU A 34 3.52 7.06 -0.46
N CYS A 35 3.44 6.32 0.65
CA CYS A 35 3.96 6.81 1.93
C CYS A 35 5.48 6.96 1.88
N ASP A 36 6.00 8.18 2.09
CA ASP A 36 7.45 8.40 2.01
C ASP A 36 8.23 7.55 3.01
N PHE A 37 7.66 7.22 4.17
CA PHE A 37 8.32 6.31 5.11
C PHE A 37 8.56 4.94 4.50
N ILE A 38 7.57 4.36 3.83
CA ILE A 38 7.72 3.07 3.16
C ILE A 38 8.71 3.18 1.99
N GLN A 39 8.62 4.25 1.18
CA GLN A 39 9.57 4.49 0.09
C GLN A 39 11.02 4.62 0.60
N LYS A 40 11.23 5.33 1.71
CA LYS A 40 12.56 5.53 2.32
C LYS A 40 13.11 4.27 2.99
N VAL A 41 12.27 3.53 3.72
CA VAL A 41 12.70 2.39 4.55
C VAL A 41 12.80 1.09 3.75
N ARG A 42 11.90 0.89 2.78
CA ARG A 42 11.81 -0.38 2.04
C ARG A 42 12.28 -0.27 0.60
N GLY A 43 12.30 0.93 0.03
CA GLY A 43 12.68 1.15 -1.36
C GLY A 43 11.56 0.82 -2.35
N LEU A 44 11.74 1.32 -3.57
CA LEU A 44 10.74 1.22 -4.64
C LEU A 44 10.64 -0.19 -5.21
N ASP A 45 11.72 -0.96 -5.22
CA ASP A 45 11.71 -2.36 -5.67
C ASP A 45 10.82 -3.23 -4.77
N TYR A 46 10.88 -3.03 -3.45
CA TYR A 46 9.97 -3.70 -2.51
C TYR A 46 8.52 -3.31 -2.80
N ILE A 47 8.24 -2.02 -2.98
CA ILE A 47 6.88 -1.55 -3.23
C ILE A 47 6.34 -2.12 -4.54
N ASN A 48 7.15 -2.10 -5.61
CA ASN A 48 6.80 -2.68 -6.89
C ASN A 48 6.50 -4.17 -6.76
N ARG A 49 7.35 -4.92 -6.04
CA ARG A 49 7.13 -6.32 -5.76
C ARG A 49 5.77 -6.56 -5.10
N ILE A 50 5.46 -5.82 -4.03
CA ILE A 50 4.18 -5.96 -3.31
C ILE A 50 2.99 -5.59 -4.21
N ILE A 51 3.05 -4.47 -4.94
CA ILE A 51 1.95 -4.04 -5.84
C ILE A 51 1.69 -5.07 -6.94
N LEU A 52 2.75 -5.71 -7.46
CA LEU A 52 2.65 -6.68 -8.55
C LEU A 52 2.27 -8.09 -8.05
N GLU A 53 2.73 -8.51 -6.88
CA GLU A 53 2.50 -9.86 -6.32
C GLU A 53 1.19 -9.95 -5.49
N CYS A 54 0.85 -8.92 -4.71
CA CYS A 54 -0.38 -8.91 -3.91
C CYS A 54 -1.57 -8.49 -4.77
N GLY A 55 -2.12 -9.45 -5.53
CA GLY A 55 -3.40 -9.31 -6.24
C GLY A 55 -4.64 -9.10 -5.34
N ARG A 56 -4.48 -8.79 -4.05
CA ARG A 56 -5.57 -8.46 -3.13
C ARG A 56 -5.81 -6.96 -3.10
N THR A 57 -6.69 -6.49 -3.97
CA THR A 57 -7.36 -5.19 -3.76
C THR A 57 -8.84 -5.46 -3.46
N PRO A 58 -9.43 -4.92 -2.37
CA PRO A 58 -10.86 -5.07 -2.10
C PRO A 58 -11.78 -4.38 -3.13
N GLN A 59 -11.24 -3.58 -4.06
CA GLN A 59 -12.01 -2.75 -5.00
C GLN A 59 -11.57 -2.76 -6.47
N GLY A 60 -10.82 -3.77 -6.92
CA GLY A 60 -10.53 -3.94 -8.34
C GLY A 60 -9.29 -3.20 -8.85
N ARG A 61 -8.94 -3.58 -10.10
CA ARG A 61 -7.71 -3.33 -10.87
C ARG A 61 -6.97 -2.03 -10.50
N LEU A 62 -5.73 -2.20 -10.01
CA LEU A 62 -4.63 -1.22 -9.87
C LEU A 62 -5.02 0.28 -9.84
N LYS A 63 -4.94 0.92 -8.66
CA LYS A 63 -4.99 2.39 -8.51
C LYS A 63 -3.66 3.09 -8.81
N TYR A 64 -2.61 2.34 -9.10
CA TYR A 64 -1.25 2.86 -9.23
C TYR A 64 -0.55 2.21 -10.43
N GLU A 65 0.13 3.03 -11.24
CA GLU A 65 1.02 2.55 -12.31
C GLU A 65 2.47 2.91 -11.97
N VAL A 66 3.37 1.98 -12.30
CA VAL A 66 4.83 2.16 -12.20
C VAL A 66 5.31 2.66 -13.56
N PHE A 67 5.82 3.90 -13.62
CA PHE A 67 6.35 4.49 -14.85
C PHE A 67 7.87 4.56 -14.83
N GLY A 68 8.52 3.99 -15.85
CA GLY A 68 9.95 4.15 -16.09
C GLY A 68 10.83 3.76 -14.89
N THR A 69 11.75 4.65 -14.49
CA THR A 69 12.75 4.44 -13.43
C THR A 69 12.16 4.56 -12.02
N GLN A 70 11.23 3.67 -11.66
CA GLN A 70 10.71 3.53 -10.28
C GLN A 70 9.74 4.62 -9.77
N LYS A 71 9.04 5.39 -10.64
CA LYS A 71 8.02 6.34 -10.15
C LYS A 71 6.63 5.72 -10.05
N ILE A 72 6.07 5.69 -8.85
CA ILE A 72 4.68 5.28 -8.59
C ILE A 72 3.79 6.52 -8.71
N LYS A 73 2.76 6.47 -9.57
CA LYS A 73 1.74 7.52 -9.65
C LYS A 73 0.38 6.98 -9.26
N ARG A 74 -0.35 7.73 -8.43
CA ARG A 74 -1.77 7.48 -8.17
C ARG A 74 -2.55 7.80 -9.44
N ILE A 75 -3.20 6.80 -10.01
CA ILE A 75 -4.18 7.00 -11.06
C ILE A 75 -5.55 6.94 -10.41
N ILE A 76 -6.20 8.09 -10.33
CA ILE A 76 -7.60 8.15 -9.93
C ILE A 76 -8.39 7.74 -11.16
N PHE A 77 -8.77 6.46 -11.27
CA PHE A 77 -9.85 6.09 -12.17
C PHE A 77 -11.16 6.53 -11.51
N GLU A 78 -11.69 7.67 -11.94
CA GLU A 78 -13.10 7.99 -11.75
C GLU A 78 -13.92 6.89 -12.44
N LYS A 79 -14.80 6.23 -11.68
CA LYS A 79 -15.82 5.37 -12.27
C LYS A 79 -16.78 6.25 -13.08
N SER A 80 -17.02 5.89 -14.33
CA SER A 80 -18.31 6.17 -14.99
C SER A 80 -19.43 5.38 -14.31
#